data_AF-A0A353AZ99-F1
#
_entry.id   AF-A0A353AZ99-F1
#
_cell.length_a   1.000
_cell.length_b   1.000
_cell.length_c   1.000
_cell.angle_alpha   90.00
_cell.angle_beta   90.00
_cell.angle_gamma   90.00
#
_symmetry.space_group_name_H-M   'P 1'
#
loop_
_entity.id
_entity.type
_entity.pdbx_description
1 polymer ?
#
loop_
_entity_poly.entity_id
_entity_poly.type
_entity_poly.pdbx_seq_one_letter_code
_entity_poly.pdbx_strand_id
1 'polypeptide(L)'
;SVQYYSLRQLGEPLSVLLSTVAAAGNKTDVAKRSFKAAGEHLPEVPLTHSSAARSLDELRRVLDVLATVNAKHRGRIVDACAAAICSDDHVTWQEAELLRGVSDLLDCPMPPLLVSDQAAE
;
A
#
# COMPACT_ATOMS: atom_id res chain seq x y z
N SER A 1 15.57 -3.86 -14.69
CA SER A 1 16.25 -5.12 -14.30
C SER A 1 15.75 -5.49 -12.91
N VAL A 2 15.33 -6.74 -12.69
CA VAL A 2 14.89 -7.22 -11.36
C VAL A 2 16.13 -7.37 -10.47
N GLN A 3 16.09 -6.83 -9.25
CA GLN A 3 17.17 -6.90 -8.26
C GLN A 3 16.58 -7.53 -7.00
N TYR A 4 16.95 -8.77 -6.68
CA TYR A 4 16.28 -9.54 -5.64
C TYR A 4 16.61 -9.04 -4.22
N TYR A 5 15.84 -8.08 -3.73
CA TYR A 5 15.91 -7.61 -2.33
C TYR A 5 14.95 -8.37 -1.42
N SER A 6 15.34 -8.50 -0.15
CA SER A 6 14.42 -8.97 0.90
C SER A 6 13.50 -7.83 1.33
N LEU A 7 12.23 -8.14 1.66
CA LEU A 7 11.28 -7.12 2.16
C LEU A 7 11.80 -6.41 3.41
N ARG A 8 12.57 -7.11 4.26
CA ARG A 8 13.20 -6.53 5.46
C ARG A 8 14.12 -5.34 5.14
N GLN A 9 14.78 -5.35 3.98
CA GLN A 9 15.67 -4.25 3.55
C GLN A 9 14.92 -3.06 2.96
N LEU A 10 13.60 -3.19 2.75
CA LEU A 10 12.75 -2.19 2.10
C LEU A 10 11.84 -1.47 3.10
N GLY A 11 12.24 -1.42 4.38
CA GLY A 11 11.42 -0.83 5.45
C GLY A 11 10.99 0.61 5.17
N GLU A 12 11.90 1.46 4.69
CA GLU A 12 11.59 2.85 4.35
C GLU A 12 10.62 2.98 3.15
N PRO A 13 10.90 2.43 1.95
CA PRO A 13 9.95 2.53 0.84
C PRO A 13 8.60 1.87 1.13
N LEU A 14 8.57 0.76 1.89
CA LEU A 14 7.31 0.17 2.34
C LEU A 14 6.56 1.07 3.32
N SER A 15 7.27 1.72 4.25
CA SER A 15 6.66 2.67 5.17
C SER A 15 6.01 3.84 4.42
N VAL A 16 6.70 4.39 3.41
CA VAL A 16 6.16 5.49 2.59
C VAL A 16 4.93 5.05 1.79
N LEU A 17 4.99 3.89 1.12
CA LEU A 17 3.85 3.36 0.36
C LEU A 17 2.65 3.13 1.28
N LEU A 18 2.84 2.39 2.38
CA LEU A 18 1.75 2.04 3.28
C LEU A 18 1.17 3.26 4.00
N SER A 19 1.99 4.24 4.39
CA SER A 19 1.49 5.52 4.91
C SER A 19 0.69 6.30 3.86
N THR A 20 1.08 6.22 2.58
CA THR A 20 0.36 6.90 1.49
C THR A 20 -0.99 6.26 1.24
N VAL A 21 -1.05 4.92 1.17
CA VAL A 21 -2.30 4.18 1.01
C VAL A 21 -3.20 4.37 2.22
N ALA A 22 -2.66 4.27 3.44
CA ALA A 22 -3.42 4.46 4.67
C ALA A 22 -3.99 5.88 4.82
N ALA A 23 -3.32 6.90 4.31
CA ALA A 23 -3.79 8.28 4.37
C ALA A 23 -4.77 8.64 3.23
N ALA A 24 -4.88 7.82 2.18
CA ALA A 24 -5.79 8.09 1.08
C ALA A 24 -7.25 8.01 1.59
N GLY A 25 -8.01 9.10 1.45
CA GLY A 25 -9.41 9.17 1.89
C GLY A 25 -9.62 9.23 3.41
N ASN A 26 -8.57 9.02 4.21
CA ASN A 26 -8.69 8.78 5.63
C ASN A 26 -8.23 9.95 6.51
N LYS A 27 -8.91 10.12 7.65
CA LYS A 27 -8.46 11.01 8.74
C LYS A 27 -7.27 10.38 9.46
N THR A 28 -6.47 11.20 10.15
CA THR A 28 -5.21 10.79 10.81
C THR A 28 -5.34 9.60 11.76
N ASP A 29 -6.46 9.48 12.48
CA ASP A 29 -6.73 8.37 13.41
C ASP A 29 -7.07 7.07 12.68
N VAL A 30 -7.82 7.15 11.57
CA VAL A 30 -8.11 6.00 10.69
C VAL A 30 -6.83 5.55 10.00
N ALA A 31 -6.07 6.48 9.41
CA ALA A 31 -4.82 6.19 8.71
C ALA A 31 -3.81 5.41 9.58
N LYS A 32 -3.68 5.74 10.88
CA LYS A 32 -2.83 4.98 11.80
C LYS A 32 -3.28 3.53 11.97
N ARG A 33 -4.61 3.28 12.03
CA ARG A 33 -5.17 1.92 12.12
C ARG A 33 -4.98 1.17 10.80
N SER A 34 -5.25 1.82 9.67
CA SER A 34 -5.03 1.26 8.33
C SER A 34 -3.57 0.88 8.09
N PHE A 35 -2.63 1.73 8.50
CA PHE A 35 -1.21 1.41 8.43
C PHE A 35 -0.83 0.20 9.29
N LYS A 36 -1.40 0.10 10.51
CA LYS A 36 -1.18 -1.05 11.37
C LYS A 36 -1.70 -2.34 10.72
N ALA A 37 -2.90 -2.31 10.15
CA ALA A 37 -3.49 -3.45 9.43
C ALA A 37 -2.59 -3.92 8.27
N ALA A 38 -2.07 -2.97 7.48
CA ALA A 38 -1.10 -3.30 6.43
C ALA A 38 0.19 -3.95 6.98
N GLY A 39 0.68 -3.45 8.12
CA GLY A 39 1.89 -3.98 8.76
C GLY A 39 1.76 -5.44 9.22
N GLU A 40 0.55 -5.92 9.52
CA GLU A 40 0.30 -7.30 9.92
C GLU A 40 0.58 -8.32 8.79
N HIS A 41 0.58 -7.86 7.52
CA HIS A 41 0.97 -8.68 6.36
C HIS A 41 2.48 -8.77 6.15
N LEU A 42 3.25 -7.88 6.77
CA LEU A 42 4.70 -7.74 6.62
C LEU A 42 5.42 -7.73 7.98
N PRO A 43 5.18 -8.73 8.86
CA PRO A 43 5.66 -8.72 10.25
C PRO A 43 7.19 -8.73 10.38
N GLU A 44 7.91 -9.13 9.34
CA GLU A 44 9.37 -9.14 9.33
C GLU A 44 10.01 -7.79 8.96
N VAL A 45 9.21 -6.81 8.54
CA VAL A 45 9.67 -5.52 8.05
C VAL A 45 9.59 -4.48 9.16
N PRO A 46 10.67 -3.71 9.42
CA PRO A 46 10.65 -2.63 10.41
C PRO A 46 9.90 -1.41 9.85
N LEU A 47 8.57 -1.47 9.88
CA LEU A 47 7.69 -0.42 9.38
C LEU A 47 7.55 0.71 10.39
N THR A 48 7.59 1.95 9.90
CA THR A 48 7.35 3.16 10.70
C THR A 48 6.24 3.96 10.04
N HIS A 49 5.16 4.26 10.77
CA HIS A 49 4.12 5.14 10.24
C HIS A 49 4.70 6.56 10.11
N SER A 50 5.09 6.92 8.89
CA SER A 50 5.67 8.21 8.53
C SER A 50 4.69 9.07 7.76
N SER A 51 5.12 10.25 7.33
CA SER A 51 4.42 11.03 6.31
C SER A 51 4.30 10.23 5.01
N ALA A 52 3.13 10.35 4.36
CA ALA A 52 2.89 9.87 3.00
C ALA A 52 3.84 10.51 1.98
N ALA A 53 3.90 9.94 0.78
CA ALA A 53 4.60 10.55 -0.35
C ALA A 53 4.06 11.97 -0.59
N ARG A 54 4.96 12.93 -0.79
CA ARG A 54 4.62 14.36 -0.97
C ARG A 54 4.22 14.69 -2.40
N SER A 55 4.50 13.78 -3.34
CA SER A 55 4.12 13.92 -4.75
C SER A 55 3.96 12.56 -5.42
N LEU A 56 3.28 12.55 -6.57
CA LEU A 56 3.14 11.36 -7.39
C LEU A 56 4.50 10.84 -7.88
N ASP A 57 5.46 11.73 -8.18
CA ASP A 57 6.81 11.32 -8.57
C ASP A 57 7.57 10.63 -7.43
N GLU A 58 7.37 11.07 -6.18
CA GLU A 58 7.94 10.39 -5.02
C GLU A 58 7.33 9.00 -4.84
N LEU A 59 6.00 8.89 -4.94
CA LEU A 59 5.32 7.60 -4.90
C LEU A 59 5.80 6.67 -6.03
N ARG A 60 5.98 7.20 -7.24
CA ARG A 60 6.47 6.43 -8.38
C ARG A 60 7.87 5.87 -8.14
N ARG A 61 8.80 6.69 -7.64
CA ARG A 61 10.16 6.22 -7.29
C ARG A 61 10.14 5.14 -6.22
N VAL A 62 9.28 5.28 -5.21
CA VAL A 62 9.07 4.25 -4.18
C VAL A 62 8.61 2.94 -4.83
N LEU A 63 7.60 3.00 -5.70
CA LEU A 63 7.08 1.81 -6.39
C LEU A 63 8.11 1.18 -7.34
N ASP A 64 8.92 1.97 -8.04
CA ASP A 64 9.99 1.46 -8.90
C ASP A 64 11.04 0.66 -8.08
N VAL A 65 11.37 1.13 -6.86
CA VAL A 65 12.23 0.38 -5.93
C VAL A 65 11.54 -0.90 -5.47
N LEU A 66 10.27 -0.84 -5.08
CA LEU A 66 9.53 -2.01 -4.60
C LEU A 66 9.31 -3.05 -5.71
N ALA A 67 9.19 -2.64 -6.97
CA ALA A 67 9.05 -3.53 -8.13
C ALA A 67 10.29 -4.41 -8.38
N THR A 68 11.44 -4.09 -7.75
CA THR A 68 12.66 -4.87 -7.91
C THR A 68 12.62 -6.24 -7.23
N VAL A 69 11.75 -6.45 -6.24
CA VAL A 69 11.61 -7.75 -5.55
C VAL A 69 10.95 -8.81 -6.45
N ASN A 70 11.06 -10.08 -6.02
CA ASN A 70 10.40 -11.19 -6.72
C ASN A 70 8.86 -11.05 -6.69
N ALA A 71 8.18 -11.74 -7.62
CA ALA A 71 6.72 -11.67 -7.77
C ALA A 71 5.95 -12.01 -6.48
N LYS A 72 6.44 -12.99 -5.69
CA LYS A 72 5.83 -13.36 -4.40
C LYS A 72 5.84 -12.18 -3.42
N HIS A 73 6.95 -11.46 -3.33
CA HIS A 73 7.07 -10.30 -2.46
C HIS A 73 6.22 -9.12 -2.97
N ARG A 74 6.13 -8.90 -4.29
CA ARG A 74 5.24 -7.88 -4.85
C ARG A 74 3.77 -8.15 -4.52
N GLY A 75 3.32 -9.40 -4.64
CA GLY A 75 1.98 -9.81 -4.22
C GLY A 75 1.70 -9.49 -2.74
N ARG A 76 2.65 -9.80 -1.85
CA ARG A 76 2.52 -9.46 -0.42
C ARG A 76 2.45 -7.95 -0.15
N ILE A 77 3.12 -7.13 -0.95
CA ILE A 77 3.02 -5.67 -0.86
C ILE A 77 1.61 -5.22 -1.26
N VAL A 78 1.08 -5.77 -2.35
CA VAL A 78 -0.30 -5.48 -2.80
C VAL A 78 -1.32 -5.93 -1.75
N ASP A 79 -1.14 -7.11 -1.15
CA ASP A 79 -2.00 -7.60 -0.06
C ASP A 79 -1.96 -6.67 1.16
N ALA A 80 -0.79 -6.15 1.52
CA ALA A 80 -0.65 -5.18 2.61
C ALA A 80 -1.38 -3.87 2.29
N CYS A 81 -1.29 -3.37 1.05
CA CYS A 81 -2.06 -2.21 0.61
C CYS A 81 -3.57 -2.48 0.67
N ALA A 82 -4.02 -3.67 0.25
CA ALA A 82 -5.42 -4.09 0.35
C ALA A 82 -5.90 -4.11 1.80
N ALA A 83 -5.09 -4.61 2.73
CA ALA A 83 -5.41 -4.62 4.16
C ALA A 83 -5.52 -3.20 4.75
N ALA A 84 -4.74 -2.24 4.27
CA ALA A 84 -4.91 -0.84 4.66
C ALA A 84 -6.27 -0.27 4.21
N ILE A 85 -6.63 -0.41 2.93
CA ILE A 85 -7.88 0.17 2.41
C ILE A 85 -9.13 -0.53 2.94
N CYS A 86 -9.04 -1.81 3.31
CA CYS A 86 -10.17 -2.56 3.86
C CYS A 86 -10.30 -2.44 5.39
N SER A 87 -9.48 -1.61 6.04
CA SER A 87 -9.34 -1.61 7.50
C SER A 87 -10.54 -1.06 8.28
N ASP A 88 -11.44 -0.34 7.62
CA ASP A 88 -12.64 0.27 8.19
C ASP A 88 -13.95 -0.29 7.60
N ASP A 89 -13.89 -1.46 6.97
CA ASP A 89 -15.00 -2.16 6.31
C ASP A 89 -15.70 -1.36 5.18
N HIS A 90 -15.10 -0.26 4.72
CA HIS A 90 -15.65 0.58 3.66
C HIS A 90 -14.57 0.97 2.65
N VAL A 91 -14.62 0.38 1.45
CA VAL A 91 -13.69 0.74 0.38
C VAL A 91 -14.35 1.73 -0.56
N THR A 92 -13.78 2.92 -0.65
CA THR A 92 -14.19 3.97 -1.61
C THR A 92 -13.70 3.66 -3.03
N TRP A 93 -14.33 4.28 -4.04
CA TRP A 93 -13.86 4.16 -5.42
C TRP A 93 -12.42 4.68 -5.59
N GLN A 94 -12.07 5.77 -4.91
CA GLN A 94 -10.73 6.37 -4.96
C GLN A 94 -9.66 5.42 -4.38
N GLU A 95 -9.96 4.73 -3.28
CA GLU A 95 -9.05 3.72 -2.71
C GLU A 95 -8.91 2.50 -3.62
N ALA A 96 -10.00 2.06 -4.25
CA ALA A 96 -9.96 0.98 -5.22
C ALA A 96 -9.11 1.34 -6.46
N GLU A 97 -9.24 2.56 -6.99
CA GLU A 97 -8.41 3.04 -8.12
C GLU A 97 -6.95 3.23 -7.70
N LEU A 98 -6.67 3.69 -6.47
CA LEU A 98 -5.32 3.75 -5.93
C LEU A 98 -4.70 2.35 -5.88
N LEU A 99 -5.40 1.35 -5.34
CA LEU A 99 -4.90 -0.02 -5.29
C LEU A 99 -4.72 -0.61 -6.69
N ARG A 100 -5.61 -0.30 -7.64
CA ARG A 100 -5.44 -0.70 -9.04
C ARG A 100 -4.13 -0.18 -9.60
N GLY A 101 -3.86 1.12 -9.45
CA GLY A 101 -2.61 1.73 -9.91
C GLY A 101 -1.36 1.13 -9.24
N VAL A 102 -1.42 0.84 -7.93
CA VAL A 102 -0.33 0.15 -7.22
C VAL A 102 -0.12 -1.27 -7.77
N SER A 103 -1.20 -2.02 -8.00
CA SER A 103 -1.16 -3.38 -8.53
C SER A 103 -0.55 -3.42 -9.93
N ASP A 104 -0.96 -2.49 -10.81
CA ASP A 104 -0.42 -2.33 -12.15
C ASP A 104 1.08 -2.02 -12.13
N LEU A 105 1.52 -1.09 -11.27
CA LEU A 105 2.93 -0.69 -11.15
C LEU A 105 3.82 -1.78 -10.56
N LEU A 106 3.24 -2.66 -9.74
CA LEU A 106 3.94 -3.83 -9.17
C LEU A 106 3.77 -5.09 -10.03
N ASP A 107 3.16 -4.99 -11.21
CA ASP A 107 2.91 -6.13 -12.11
C ASP A 107 2.30 -7.32 -11.34
N CYS A 108 1.21 -7.03 -10.62
CA CYS A 108 0.49 -7.96 -9.77
C CYS A 108 -1.02 -7.84 -10.02
N PRO A 109 -1.77 -8.94 -9.93
CA PRO A 109 -3.22 -8.87 -10.03
C PRO A 109 -3.77 -8.07 -8.84
N MET A 110 -4.72 -7.17 -9.13
CA MET A 110 -5.46 -6.49 -8.09
C MET A 110 -6.31 -7.50 -7.28
N PRO A 111 -6.23 -7.53 -5.94
CA PRO A 111 -7.07 -8.37 -5.10
C PRO A 111 -8.55 -8.05 -5.30
N PRO A 112 -9.45 -9.04 -5.13
CA PRO A 112 -10.89 -8.78 -5.16
C PRO A 112 -11.27 -7.89 -3.97
N LEU A 113 -11.94 -6.77 -4.24
CA LEU A 113 -12.44 -5.86 -3.23
C LEU A 113 -13.96 -5.88 -3.21
N LEU A 114 -14.54 -5.82 -2.02
CA LEU A 114 -15.96 -5.51 -1.84
C LEU A 114 -16.07 -3.99 -1.79
N VAL A 115 -16.25 -3.37 -2.96
CA VAL A 115 -16.41 -1.90 -3.07
C VAL A 115 -17.82 -1.53 -2.62
N SER A 116 -17.90 -0.55 -1.71
CA SER A 116 -19.15 -0.02 -1.18
C SER A 116 -19.53 1.26 -1.93
N ASP A 117 -20.72 1.26 -2.52
CA ASP A 117 -21.20 2.30 -3.45
C ASP A 117 -21.81 3.50 -2.71
N GLN A 118 -21.08 4.10 -1.76
CA GLN A 118 -21.52 5.34 -1.12
C GLN A 118 -20.59 6.47 -1.52
N ALA A 119 -21.14 7.45 -2.24
CA ALA A 119 -20.48 8.72 -2.46
C ALA A 119 -20.13 9.31 -1.09
N ALA A 120 -18.84 9.54 -0.84
CA ALA A 120 -18.37 10.23 0.35
C ALA A 120 -19.16 11.54 0.51
N GLU A 121 -19.97 11.62 1.56
CA GLU A 121 -20.77 12.79 1.94
C GLU A 121 -19.91 13.82 2.70
#